data_AF-A0A072TNY9-F1
#
_entry.id   AF-A0A072TNY9-F1
#
_cell.length_a   1.000
_cell.length_b   1.000
_cell.length_c   1.000
_cell.angle_alpha   90.00
_cell.angle_beta   90.00
_cell.angle_gamma   90.00
#
_symmetry.space_group_name_H-M   'P 1'
#
loop_
_entity.id
_entity.type
_entity.pdbx_description
1 polymer ?
#
loop_
_entity_poly.entity_id
_entity_poly.type
_entity_poly.pdbx_seq_one_letter_code
_entity_poly.pdbx_strand_id
1 'polypeptide(L)'
;MLLCAAPDSDYIVFTSLPKQSKVDEAARDALEKPIPGRINNLVASCEHNSQLLQRIKLRIYGLKEGRLHDRYILVMGSDGLPVAGFNLSNSFQKAAENYPLLVTPIPADTLLKVEQYKSALLKETQAGNFASFTETWEVLGEVLAHSRTEDRHFREVESEREFLDFLTGFLKASFDRTHDEGNSELAVVDARLFREPVKTLLRSSYNVHHLFHATKYAALTWPEYYTVKLLWWFAPDMLLATAESEAANVPNEPQSVDVIRLSILSQIVSDISLSVQFDISKLQRDRLMSSNNGLLQWMGLNALERQLEKPGGLSAVLQSASAFAYPERVSALGWMIHRASGNAEKAEIYKGLVAALHETLPSTIATEEFGHLIDSMRGHMHELAWAGPWLFQDVVFPLDRRVGPRAGTDVGKAASAV
;
A
#
# COMPACT_ATOMS: atom_id res chain seq x y z
N MET A 1 -34.41 35.24 10.08
CA MET A 1 -33.39 35.11 9.01
C MET A 1 -33.28 33.63 8.70
N LEU A 2 -33.94 33.16 7.63
CA LEU A 2 -33.70 31.80 7.15
C LEU A 2 -32.29 31.77 6.55
N LEU A 3 -31.39 30.94 7.11
CA LEU A 3 -30.21 30.49 6.38
C LEU A 3 -30.71 29.54 5.28
N CYS A 4 -31.17 30.10 4.16
CA CYS A 4 -31.40 29.30 2.96
C CYS A 4 -30.03 28.84 2.47
N ALA A 5 -29.75 27.54 2.63
CA ALA A 5 -28.63 26.91 1.92
C ALA A 5 -28.87 27.08 0.42
N ALA A 6 -27.96 27.79 -0.24
CA ALA A 6 -27.94 27.84 -1.69
C ALA A 6 -27.52 26.44 -2.17
N PRO A 7 -28.34 25.73 -2.95
CA PRO A 7 -27.96 24.44 -3.51
C PRO A 7 -26.71 24.63 -4.39
N ASP A 8 -25.83 23.63 -4.38
CA ASP A 8 -24.60 23.59 -5.20
C ASP A 8 -23.56 24.68 -4.86
N SER A 9 -23.66 25.30 -3.68
CA SER A 9 -22.69 26.28 -3.19
C SER A 9 -21.67 25.67 -2.21
N ASP A 10 -20.45 26.19 -2.27
CA ASP A 10 -19.33 25.76 -1.45
C ASP A 10 -19.29 26.58 -0.14
N TYR A 11 -19.47 25.91 1.00
CA TYR A 11 -19.44 26.51 2.33
C TYR A 11 -18.13 26.17 3.03
N ILE A 12 -17.42 27.19 3.50
CA ILE A 12 -16.15 27.03 4.22
C ILE A 12 -16.30 27.56 5.64
N VAL A 13 -16.06 26.70 6.63
CA VAL A 13 -16.12 27.01 8.06
C VAL A 13 -14.71 27.02 8.64
N PHE A 14 -14.33 28.13 9.29
CA PHE A 14 -13.07 28.26 10.02
C PHE A 14 -13.34 28.32 11.52
N THR A 15 -12.64 27.49 12.29
CA THR A 15 -12.72 27.47 13.77
C THR A 15 -11.36 27.23 14.40
N SER A 16 -11.16 27.73 15.63
CA SER A 16 -9.99 27.42 16.45
C SER A 16 -10.11 26.06 17.12
N LEU A 17 -8.97 25.39 17.29
CA LEU A 17 -8.82 24.19 18.12
C LEU A 17 -8.88 24.56 19.62
N PRO A 18 -9.43 23.68 20.49
CA PRO A 18 -9.51 23.94 21.92
C PRO A 18 -8.12 23.98 22.57
N LYS A 19 -7.99 24.81 23.61
CA LYS A 19 -6.80 24.96 24.43
C LYS A 19 -6.51 23.66 25.18
N GLN A 20 -5.30 23.10 25.07
CA GLN A 20 -4.86 22.04 25.98
C GLN A 20 -4.70 22.65 27.37
N SER A 21 -5.62 22.35 28.28
CA SER A 21 -5.52 22.83 29.65
C SER A 21 -4.39 22.09 30.36
N LYS A 22 -3.36 22.81 30.82
CA LYS A 22 -2.52 22.34 31.94
C LYS A 22 -3.45 22.23 33.16
N VAL A 23 -3.86 21.03 33.52
CA VAL A 23 -4.53 20.75 34.80
C VAL A 23 -3.77 19.63 35.48
N ASP A 24 -3.42 19.93 36.73
CA ASP A 24 -2.56 19.18 37.63
C ASP A 24 -3.03 17.73 37.88
N GLU A 25 -2.05 16.85 38.07
CA GLU A 25 -2.17 15.46 38.52
C GLU A 25 -2.71 15.36 39.96
N ALA A 26 -3.99 15.68 40.19
CA ALA A 26 -4.57 15.47 41.53
C ALA A 26 -6.09 15.18 41.59
N ALA A 27 -6.78 15.03 40.46
CA ALA A 27 -8.21 14.71 40.49
C ALA A 27 -8.61 13.73 39.37
N ARG A 28 -8.10 12.51 39.45
CA ARG A 28 -8.64 11.36 38.70
C ARG A 28 -9.34 10.43 39.67
N ASP A 29 -10.59 10.76 40.03
CA ASP A 29 -11.57 9.78 40.52
C ASP A 29 -12.97 10.42 40.59
N ALA A 30 -13.57 10.57 39.42
CA ALA A 30 -15.02 10.52 39.24
C ALA A 30 -15.32 10.42 37.73
N LEU A 31 -16.09 9.39 37.35
CA LEU A 31 -16.69 9.15 36.03
C LEU A 31 -16.89 10.41 35.18
N GLU A 32 -16.02 10.70 34.20
CA GLU A 32 -16.37 11.57 33.07
C GLU A 32 -15.71 11.08 31.78
N LYS A 33 -16.56 10.86 30.77
CA LYS A 33 -16.17 10.56 29.39
C LYS A 33 -15.23 11.65 28.87
N PRO A 34 -14.25 11.34 28.00
CA PRO A 34 -13.42 12.37 27.39
C PRO A 34 -14.33 13.36 26.64
N ILE A 35 -14.27 14.64 27.03
CA ILE A 35 -15.02 15.71 26.39
C ILE A 35 -14.58 15.76 24.93
N PRO A 36 -15.45 15.46 23.94
CA PRO A 36 -15.03 15.46 22.55
C PRO A 36 -14.64 16.88 22.14
N GLY A 37 -13.51 17.00 21.44
CA GLY A 37 -13.04 18.28 20.93
C GLY A 37 -14.11 18.97 20.08
N ARG A 38 -14.13 20.31 20.10
CA ARG A 38 -15.12 21.15 19.40
C ARG A 38 -15.32 20.78 17.92
N ILE A 39 -14.25 20.40 17.22
CA ILE A 39 -14.31 19.95 15.82
C ILE A 39 -14.98 18.58 15.73
N ASN A 40 -14.68 17.65 16.63
CA ASN A 40 -15.29 16.32 16.64
C ASN A 40 -16.81 16.41 16.87
N ASN A 41 -17.26 17.32 17.73
CA ASN A 41 -18.70 17.59 17.91
C ASN A 41 -19.34 18.20 16.65
N LEU A 42 -18.62 19.09 15.94
CA LEU A 42 -19.11 19.70 14.71
C LEU A 42 -19.20 18.67 13.58
N VAL A 43 -18.19 17.81 13.44
CA VAL A 43 -18.17 16.70 12.48
C VAL A 43 -19.28 15.70 12.79
N ALA A 44 -19.40 15.24 14.04
CA ALA A 44 -20.47 14.33 14.46
C ALA A 44 -21.87 14.93 14.22
N SER A 45 -22.04 16.24 14.43
CA SER A 45 -23.29 16.93 14.11
C SER A 45 -23.56 17.00 12.61
N CYS A 46 -22.52 17.16 11.78
CA CYS A 46 -22.67 17.12 10.33
C CYS A 46 -23.02 15.71 9.83
N GLU A 47 -22.42 14.67 10.39
CA GLU A 47 -22.73 13.27 10.08
C GLU A 47 -24.18 12.92 10.43
N HIS A 48 -24.62 13.32 11.64
CA HIS A 48 -25.99 13.14 12.09
C HIS A 48 -27.01 13.84 11.18
N ASN A 49 -26.66 15.00 10.63
CA ASN A 49 -27.50 15.79 9.74
C ASN A 49 -27.17 15.58 8.24
N SER A 50 -26.45 14.51 7.90
CA SER A 50 -25.93 14.28 6.55
C SER A 50 -26.98 14.38 5.45
N GLN A 51 -28.21 13.89 5.68
CA GLN A 51 -29.33 13.98 4.72
C GLN A 51 -29.71 15.44 4.38
N LEU A 52 -29.63 16.36 5.34
CA LEU A 52 -29.91 17.78 5.13
C LEU A 52 -28.75 18.49 4.43
N LEU A 53 -27.54 17.97 4.56
CA LEU A 53 -26.30 18.54 4.01
C LEU A 53 -25.93 17.97 2.62
N GLN A 54 -26.68 17.00 2.09
CA GLN A 54 -26.42 16.37 0.77
C GLN A 54 -26.35 17.37 -0.39
N ARG A 55 -26.97 18.54 -0.26
CA ARG A 55 -27.07 19.57 -1.31
C ARG A 55 -26.05 20.71 -1.16
N ILE A 56 -25.17 20.62 -0.16
CA ILE A 56 -24.11 21.61 0.08
C ILE A 56 -22.75 20.94 0.10
N LYS A 57 -21.73 21.63 -0.39
CA LYS A 57 -20.34 21.20 -0.24
C LYS A 57 -19.76 21.91 0.98
N LEU A 58 -19.55 21.19 2.08
CA LEU A 58 -19.07 21.76 3.34
C LEU A 58 -17.59 21.40 3.57
N ARG A 59 -16.74 22.41 3.77
CA ARG A 59 -15.34 22.27 4.18
C ARG A 59 -15.15 22.91 5.55
N ILE A 60 -14.55 22.18 6.49
CA ILE A 60 -14.31 22.65 7.87
C ILE A 60 -12.81 22.65 8.13
N TYR A 61 -12.25 23.81 8.46
CA TYR A 61 -10.84 24.00 8.80
C TYR A 61 -10.67 24.35 10.27
N GLY A 62 -9.89 23.53 10.97
CA GLY A 62 -9.43 23.77 12.34
C GLY A 62 -8.05 24.43 12.34
N LEU A 63 -7.93 25.64 12.89
CA LEU A 63 -6.65 26.34 13.00
C LEU A 63 -6.05 26.19 14.41
N LYS A 64 -4.70 26.04 14.47
CA LYS A 64 -3.93 26.01 15.73
C LYS A 64 -4.22 27.26 16.57
N GLU A 65 -4.18 27.10 17.89
CA GLU A 65 -4.50 28.16 18.85
C GLU A 65 -3.69 29.46 18.58
N GLY A 66 -4.32 30.62 18.77
CA GLY A 66 -3.69 31.93 18.59
C GLY A 66 -3.66 32.45 17.15
N ARG A 67 -4.04 31.65 16.15
CA ARG A 67 -4.10 32.08 14.73
C ARG A 67 -5.46 32.67 14.32
N LEU A 68 -6.52 32.33 15.05
CA LEU A 68 -7.89 32.78 14.77
C LEU A 68 -8.68 32.91 16.08
N HIS A 69 -9.22 34.09 16.37
CA HIS A 69 -9.98 34.34 17.62
C HIS A 69 -11.48 34.07 17.47
N ASP A 70 -12.05 34.33 16.29
CA ASP A 70 -13.49 34.21 16.01
C ASP A 70 -13.76 33.20 14.88
N ARG A 71 -15.00 32.71 14.74
CA ARG A 71 -15.37 31.78 13.67
C ARG A 71 -15.83 32.52 12.43
N TYR A 72 -15.64 31.89 11.28
CA TYR A 72 -16.13 32.45 10.04
C TYR A 72 -16.77 31.39 9.15
N ILE A 73 -17.84 31.79 8.47
CA ILE A 73 -18.43 31.05 7.35
C ILE A 73 -18.19 31.87 6.09
N LEU A 74 -17.64 31.27 5.05
CA LEU A 74 -17.59 31.84 3.71
C LEU A 74 -18.46 31.00 2.77
N VAL A 75 -19.20 31.66 1.89
CA VAL A 75 -19.99 31.05 0.82
C VAL A 75 -19.28 31.41 -0.48
N MET A 76 -18.83 30.40 -1.20
CA MET A 76 -18.10 30.54 -2.46
C MET A 76 -19.04 30.34 -3.63
N GLY A 77 -18.88 31.17 -4.65
CA GLY A 77 -19.56 31.06 -5.93
C GLY A 77 -18.95 29.96 -6.78
N SER A 78 -19.64 29.62 -7.88
CA SER A 78 -19.15 28.65 -8.87
C SER A 78 -17.87 29.10 -9.58
N ASP A 79 -17.57 30.40 -9.55
CA ASP A 79 -16.33 31.01 -10.05
C ASP A 79 -15.16 30.91 -9.05
N GLY A 80 -15.39 30.35 -7.86
CA GLY A 80 -14.39 30.25 -6.80
C GLY A 80 -14.16 31.55 -6.04
N LEU A 81 -14.96 32.59 -6.27
CA LEU A 81 -14.89 33.86 -5.51
C LEU A 81 -15.87 33.84 -4.34
N PRO A 82 -15.56 34.53 -3.22
CA PRO A 82 -16.48 34.57 -2.10
C PRO A 82 -17.67 35.49 -2.43
N VAL A 83 -18.89 34.98 -2.29
CA VAL A 83 -20.15 35.67 -2.62
C VAL A 83 -20.86 36.17 -1.36
N ALA A 84 -20.68 35.46 -0.25
CA ALA A 84 -21.13 35.92 1.06
C ALA A 84 -20.17 35.44 2.15
N GLY A 85 -20.15 36.14 3.28
CA GLY A 85 -19.36 35.73 4.44
C GLY A 85 -20.01 36.18 5.73
N PHE A 86 -19.80 35.42 6.79
CA PHE A 86 -20.33 35.70 8.11
C PHE A 86 -19.23 35.49 9.16
N ASN A 87 -19.09 36.44 10.07
CA ASN A 87 -18.34 36.29 11.30
C ASN A 87 -19.30 35.82 12.40
N LEU A 88 -18.91 34.77 13.13
CA LEU A 88 -19.65 34.26 14.28
C LEU A 88 -18.81 34.49 15.55
N SER A 89 -18.99 35.66 16.16
CA SER A 89 -18.32 36.04 17.40
C SER A 89 -19.30 36.03 18.57
N ASN A 90 -18.80 35.74 19.78
CA ASN A 90 -19.44 36.04 21.06
C ASN A 90 -18.34 36.34 22.11
N SER A 91 -17.19 36.87 21.69
CA SER A 91 -15.93 36.75 22.43
C SER A 91 -15.76 37.72 23.60
N PHE A 92 -16.70 38.63 23.86
CA PHE A 92 -16.48 39.60 24.93
C PHE A 92 -16.73 39.09 26.36
N GLN A 93 -17.43 37.95 26.59
CA GLN A 93 -17.83 37.60 27.98
C GLN A 93 -18.42 36.18 28.24
N LYS A 94 -17.96 35.10 27.58
CA LYS A 94 -18.56 33.74 27.71
C LYS A 94 -20.09 33.69 27.42
N ALA A 95 -20.62 34.68 26.71
CA ALA A 95 -22.05 34.85 26.50
C ALA A 95 -22.73 33.73 25.68
N ALA A 96 -21.95 32.87 24.98
CA ALA A 96 -22.49 31.74 24.21
C ALA A 96 -23.13 30.63 25.05
N GLU A 97 -22.95 30.64 26.38
CA GLU A 97 -23.64 29.73 27.30
C GLU A 97 -25.10 30.16 27.55
N ASN A 98 -25.42 31.46 27.42
CA ASN A 98 -26.73 32.03 27.78
C ASN A 98 -27.43 32.81 26.66
N TYR A 99 -26.74 33.11 25.54
CA TYR A 99 -27.26 33.92 24.44
C TYR A 99 -26.91 33.32 23.08
N PRO A 100 -27.79 33.45 22.06
CA PRO A 100 -27.52 32.96 20.72
C PRO A 100 -26.27 33.60 20.10
N LEU A 101 -25.67 32.90 19.14
CA LEU A 101 -24.48 33.35 18.43
C LEU A 101 -24.76 34.61 17.62
N LEU A 102 -23.96 35.66 17.82
CA LEU A 102 -24.03 36.84 16.96
C LEU A 102 -23.43 36.49 15.58
N VAL A 103 -24.27 36.58 14.55
CA VAL A 103 -23.90 36.37 13.15
C VAL A 103 -23.81 37.74 12.48
N THR A 104 -22.59 38.18 12.18
CA THR A 104 -22.36 39.47 11.52
C THR A 104 -21.95 39.21 10.06
N PRO A 105 -22.69 39.73 9.06
CA PRO A 105 -22.28 39.61 7.67
C PRO A 105 -20.98 40.37 7.43
N ILE A 106 -20.09 39.80 6.62
CA ILE A 106 -18.84 40.41 6.20
C ILE A 106 -19.14 41.33 5.02
N PRO A 107 -18.74 42.62 5.06
CA PRO A 107 -18.93 43.55 3.95
C PRO A 107 -18.30 43.05 2.64
N ALA A 108 -18.99 43.29 1.51
CA ALA A 108 -18.58 42.77 0.20
C ALA A 108 -17.19 43.27 -0.26
N ASP A 109 -16.84 44.51 0.08
CA ASP A 109 -15.53 45.13 -0.19
C ASP A 109 -14.38 44.52 0.64
N THR A 110 -14.73 43.80 1.70
CA THR A 110 -13.81 43.16 2.65
C THR A 110 -13.75 41.65 2.43
N LEU A 111 -14.75 41.08 1.78
CA LEU A 111 -14.95 39.64 1.62
C LEU A 111 -13.79 38.96 0.86
N LEU A 112 -13.33 39.57 -0.23
CA LEU A 112 -12.17 39.08 -0.98
C LEU A 112 -10.88 39.11 -0.15
N LYS A 113 -10.68 40.16 0.65
CA LYS A 113 -9.50 40.28 1.53
C LYS A 113 -9.51 39.22 2.64
N VAL A 114 -10.69 38.88 3.15
CA VAL A 114 -10.87 37.83 4.16
C VAL A 114 -10.61 36.45 3.56
N GLU A 115 -11.06 36.18 2.34
CA GLU A 115 -10.71 34.96 1.61
C GLU A 115 -9.21 34.88 1.38
N GLN A 116 -8.59 35.93 0.84
CA GLN A 116 -7.15 35.98 0.56
C GLN A 116 -6.30 35.78 1.83
N TYR A 117 -6.67 36.42 2.94
CA TYR A 117 -5.99 36.24 4.23
C TYR A 117 -6.08 34.79 4.74
N LYS A 118 -7.24 34.15 4.58
CA LYS A 118 -7.44 32.76 5.01
C LYS A 118 -6.77 31.76 4.09
N SER A 119 -6.82 32.01 2.79
CA SER A 119 -6.08 31.24 1.79
C SER A 119 -4.57 31.42 1.98
N ALA A 120 -4.10 32.59 2.44
CA ALA A 120 -2.72 32.80 2.85
C ALA A 120 -2.37 32.03 4.14
N LEU A 121 -3.23 32.03 5.16
CA LEU A 121 -3.04 31.20 6.37
C LEU A 121 -3.01 29.70 6.04
N LEU A 122 -3.87 29.25 5.12
CA LEU A 122 -3.86 27.88 4.61
C LEU A 122 -2.60 27.59 3.80
N LYS A 123 -2.14 28.54 2.98
CA LYS A 123 -0.90 28.45 2.22
C LYS A 123 0.36 28.50 3.09
N GLU A 124 0.35 29.21 4.21
CA GLU A 124 1.43 29.18 5.20
C GLU A 124 1.47 27.83 5.93
N THR A 125 0.33 27.14 6.07
CA THR A 125 0.29 25.72 6.48
C THR A 125 0.56 24.73 5.35
N GLN A 126 0.43 25.13 4.07
CA GLN A 126 0.74 24.32 2.88
C GLN A 126 2.12 24.61 2.28
N ALA A 127 2.90 25.55 2.83
CA ALA A 127 4.33 25.65 2.56
C ALA A 127 4.97 24.44 3.25
N GLY A 128 5.03 23.34 2.50
CA GLY A 128 5.29 21.96 2.92
C GLY A 128 6.26 21.80 4.08
N ASN A 129 5.74 21.87 5.30
CA ASN A 129 6.49 21.48 6.48
C ASN A 129 6.19 20.01 6.76
N PHE A 130 7.15 19.15 6.43
CA PHE A 130 7.11 17.72 6.71
C PHE A 130 6.69 17.41 8.16
N ALA A 131 7.13 18.21 9.14
CA ALA A 131 6.73 18.03 10.54
C ALA A 131 5.22 18.27 10.76
N SER A 132 4.64 19.28 10.10
CA SER A 132 3.20 19.54 10.20
C SER A 132 2.37 18.48 9.48
N PHE A 133 2.91 17.91 8.39
CA PHE A 133 2.32 16.75 7.74
C PHE A 133 2.30 15.55 8.70
N THR A 134 3.45 15.20 9.29
CA THR A 134 3.59 14.08 10.23
C THR A 134 2.61 14.18 11.41
N GLU A 135 2.56 15.34 12.08
CA GLU A 135 1.60 15.56 13.19
C GLU A 135 0.15 15.34 12.76
N THR A 136 -0.20 15.78 11.54
CA THR A 136 -1.56 15.63 11.01
C THR A 136 -1.84 14.19 10.61
N TRP A 137 -0.87 13.55 9.96
CA TRP A 137 -0.97 12.18 9.47
C TRP A 137 -1.07 11.17 10.61
N GLU A 138 -0.38 11.43 11.72
CA GLU A 138 -0.50 10.63 12.95
C GLU A 138 -1.95 10.56 13.47
N VAL A 139 -2.64 11.70 13.48
CA VAL A 139 -4.05 11.75 13.87
C VAL A 139 -4.95 11.13 12.81
N LEU A 140 -4.69 11.41 11.52
CA LEU A 140 -5.51 10.89 10.43
C LEU A 140 -5.45 9.37 10.31
N GLY A 141 -4.29 8.75 10.54
CA GLY A 141 -4.16 7.30 10.55
C GLY A 141 -5.03 6.64 11.61
N GLU A 142 -5.11 7.22 12.81
CA GLU A 142 -6.02 6.77 13.87
C GLU A 142 -7.49 6.97 13.50
N VAL A 143 -7.83 8.09 12.87
CA VAL A 143 -9.19 8.33 12.38
C VAL A 143 -9.57 7.28 11.33
N LEU A 144 -8.68 6.99 10.37
CA LEU A 144 -8.92 5.99 9.33
C LEU A 144 -9.21 4.62 9.95
N ALA A 145 -8.40 4.19 10.93
CA ALA A 145 -8.54 2.91 11.64
C ALA A 145 -9.89 2.73 12.34
N HIS A 146 -10.46 3.83 12.85
CA HIS A 146 -11.73 3.82 13.59
C HIS A 146 -12.91 4.31 12.76
N SER A 147 -12.70 4.57 11.47
CA SER A 147 -13.73 4.98 10.52
C SER A 147 -14.21 3.79 9.70
N ARG A 148 -15.50 3.74 9.37
CA ARG A 148 -16.08 2.71 8.49
C ARG A 148 -15.75 2.93 7.00
N THR A 149 -14.64 3.62 6.70
CA THR A 149 -14.35 4.17 5.37
C THR A 149 -13.50 3.23 4.51
N GLU A 150 -13.19 2.02 4.99
CA GLU A 150 -12.32 1.05 4.31
C GLU A 150 -12.80 0.65 2.90
N ASP A 151 -14.06 0.93 2.56
CA ASP A 151 -14.67 0.60 1.27
C ASP A 151 -14.68 1.74 0.22
N ARG A 152 -14.09 2.91 0.51
CA ARG A 152 -14.05 4.01 -0.48
C ARG A 152 -12.67 4.12 -1.12
N HIS A 153 -12.60 3.81 -2.41
CA HIS A 153 -11.44 4.13 -3.23
C HIS A 153 -11.19 5.65 -3.21
N PHE A 154 -10.08 6.06 -2.60
CA PHE A 154 -9.59 7.43 -2.58
C PHE A 154 -9.02 7.83 -3.95
N ARG A 155 -9.84 7.82 -5.00
CA ARG A 155 -9.37 8.11 -6.37
C ARG A 155 -8.74 9.50 -6.50
N GLU A 156 -9.15 10.44 -5.66
CA GLU A 156 -8.61 11.78 -5.60
C GLU A 156 -7.12 11.80 -5.16
N VAL A 157 -6.67 10.79 -4.42
CA VAL A 157 -5.27 10.68 -3.94
C VAL A 157 -4.30 10.36 -5.08
N GLU A 158 -4.76 9.69 -6.15
CA GLU A 158 -3.92 9.33 -7.30
C GLU A 158 -3.31 10.57 -7.99
N SER A 159 -4.03 11.69 -7.98
CA SER A 159 -3.57 12.95 -8.58
C SER A 159 -2.69 13.81 -7.66
N GLU A 160 -2.61 13.50 -6.37
CA GLU A 160 -1.95 14.35 -5.35
C GLU A 160 -0.51 13.90 -5.10
N ARG A 161 0.37 14.19 -6.07
CA ARG A 161 1.78 13.77 -6.02
C ARG A 161 2.52 14.23 -4.77
N GLU A 162 2.30 15.49 -4.36
CA GLU A 162 2.94 16.05 -3.16
C GLU A 162 2.56 15.28 -1.89
N PHE A 163 1.30 14.85 -1.78
CA PHE A 163 0.84 14.01 -0.67
C PHE A 163 1.52 12.63 -0.65
N LEU A 164 1.69 12.00 -1.82
CA LEU A 164 2.41 10.73 -1.95
C LEU A 164 3.90 10.86 -1.61
N ASP A 165 4.52 11.99 -1.95
CA ASP A 165 5.89 12.32 -1.56
C ASP A 165 6.01 12.50 -0.04
N PHE A 166 5.04 13.18 0.59
CA PHE A 166 4.97 13.30 2.05
C PHE A 166 4.79 11.94 2.75
N LEU A 167 3.90 11.09 2.26
CA LEU A 167 3.73 9.72 2.77
C LEU A 167 5.00 8.90 2.65
N THR A 168 5.74 9.04 1.54
CA THR A 168 7.01 8.35 1.34
C THR A 168 8.08 8.87 2.31
N GLY A 169 8.15 10.18 2.53
CA GLY A 169 9.00 10.75 3.57
C GLY A 169 8.66 10.24 4.95
N PHE A 170 7.37 10.15 5.29
CA PHE A 170 6.88 9.61 6.55
C PHE A 170 7.30 8.15 6.73
N LEU A 171 7.07 7.31 5.71
CA LEU A 171 7.46 5.90 5.74
C LEU A 171 8.97 5.74 5.96
N LYS A 172 9.80 6.53 5.27
CA LYS A 172 11.26 6.53 5.45
C LYS A 172 11.66 6.90 6.87
N ALA A 173 11.05 7.94 7.45
CA ALA A 173 11.30 8.31 8.84
C ALA A 173 10.85 7.21 9.83
N SER A 174 9.77 6.49 9.52
CA SER A 174 9.28 5.39 10.35
C SER A 174 10.26 4.22 10.46
N PHE A 175 11.10 3.96 9.45
CA PHE A 175 12.11 2.90 9.51
C PHE A 175 13.18 3.12 10.60
N ASP A 176 13.47 4.37 10.94
CA ASP A 176 14.45 4.76 11.95
C ASP A 176 13.82 4.92 13.35
N ARG A 177 12.52 4.66 13.50
CA ARG A 177 11.82 4.79 14.77
C ARG A 177 12.31 3.74 15.78
N THR A 178 12.55 4.17 17.01
CA THR A 178 12.83 3.25 18.11
C THR A 178 11.55 2.57 18.59
N HIS A 179 11.64 1.27 18.83
CA HIS A 179 10.55 0.52 19.45
C HIS A 179 10.69 0.59 20.98
N ASP A 180 9.81 1.31 21.65
CA ASP A 180 9.69 1.26 23.11
C ASP A 180 8.93 -0.02 23.49
N GLU A 181 9.66 -1.03 23.95
CA GLU A 181 9.16 -2.40 24.10
C GLU A 181 7.99 -2.56 25.10
N GLY A 182 7.02 -3.37 24.69
CA GLY A 182 6.43 -4.39 25.55
C GLY A 182 6.85 -5.77 25.01
N ASN A 183 7.44 -6.60 25.88
CA ASN A 183 7.94 -7.96 25.66
C ASN A 183 6.86 -8.89 25.08
N SER A 184 6.56 -8.75 23.79
CA SER A 184 5.62 -9.58 23.06
C SER A 184 6.35 -10.15 21.85
N GLU A 185 6.23 -11.45 21.63
CA GLU A 185 6.70 -12.06 20.39
C GLU A 185 5.98 -11.38 19.23
N LEU A 186 6.73 -10.64 18.43
CA LEU A 186 6.21 -9.98 17.25
C LEU A 186 6.28 -10.98 16.10
N ALA A 187 5.12 -11.49 15.69
CA ALA A 187 5.03 -12.25 14.46
C ALA A 187 5.46 -11.33 13.31
N VAL A 188 6.59 -11.60 12.66
CA VAL A 188 7.08 -10.90 11.47
C VAL A 188 7.42 -11.92 10.39
N VAL A 189 7.51 -11.48 9.13
CA VAL A 189 8.01 -12.32 8.04
C VAL A 189 9.47 -12.69 8.32
N ASP A 190 9.85 -13.94 8.04
CA ASP A 190 11.23 -14.42 8.22
C ASP A 190 12.21 -13.51 7.45
N ALA A 191 13.13 -12.89 8.19
CA ALA A 191 14.11 -11.94 7.66
C ALA A 191 14.99 -12.52 6.53
N ARG A 192 15.13 -13.84 6.44
CA ARG A 192 15.84 -14.50 5.34
C ARG A 192 15.14 -14.28 4.00
N LEU A 193 13.81 -14.24 3.98
CA LEU A 193 13.04 -14.09 2.74
C LEU A 193 13.36 -12.79 2.01
N PHE A 194 13.66 -11.71 2.72
CA PHE A 194 14.04 -10.42 2.12
C PHE A 194 15.40 -10.45 1.42
N ARG A 195 16.24 -11.45 1.70
CA ARG A 195 17.60 -11.60 1.15
C ARG A 195 17.71 -12.72 0.12
N GLU A 196 16.76 -13.64 0.07
CA GLU A 196 16.78 -14.76 -0.86
C GLU A 196 16.58 -14.30 -2.31
N PRO A 197 17.42 -14.75 -3.26
CA PRO A 197 17.19 -14.46 -4.66
C PRO A 197 15.96 -15.21 -5.18
N VAL A 198 15.31 -14.65 -6.20
CA VAL A 198 14.09 -15.23 -6.82
C VAL A 198 14.27 -16.72 -7.18
N LYS A 199 15.46 -17.12 -7.65
CA LYS A 199 15.79 -18.50 -8.03
C LYS A 199 15.64 -19.48 -6.86
N THR A 200 15.93 -19.05 -5.63
CA THR A 200 15.74 -19.87 -4.43
C THR A 200 14.25 -19.92 -4.08
N LEU A 201 13.58 -18.77 -4.11
CA LEU A 201 12.17 -18.64 -3.74
C LEU A 201 11.21 -19.36 -4.69
N LEU A 202 11.54 -19.49 -5.98
CA LEU A 202 10.78 -20.31 -6.94
C LEU A 202 10.69 -21.78 -6.52
N ARG A 203 11.66 -22.25 -5.72
CA ARG A 203 11.70 -23.60 -5.16
C ARG A 203 11.26 -23.64 -3.71
N SER A 204 10.81 -22.52 -3.14
CA SER A 204 10.34 -22.52 -1.76
C SER A 204 9.01 -23.26 -1.62
N SER A 205 8.76 -23.80 -0.43
CA SER A 205 7.44 -24.32 -0.04
C SER A 205 6.46 -23.21 0.36
N TYR A 206 6.91 -21.95 0.40
CA TYR A 206 6.04 -20.82 0.71
C TYR A 206 5.02 -20.61 -0.41
N ASN A 207 3.79 -20.32 -0.01
CA ASN A 207 2.79 -19.73 -0.88
C ASN A 207 2.59 -18.27 -0.47
N VAL A 208 2.21 -17.42 -1.42
CA VAL A 208 1.98 -15.99 -1.16
C VAL A 208 0.96 -15.78 -0.03
N HIS A 209 -0.05 -16.65 0.09
CA HIS A 209 -1.05 -16.55 1.16
C HIS A 209 -0.52 -16.87 2.58
N HIS A 210 0.64 -17.52 2.71
CA HIS A 210 1.29 -17.71 4.01
C HIS A 210 1.89 -16.40 4.55
N LEU A 211 2.08 -15.39 3.69
CA LEU A 211 2.68 -14.11 4.05
C LEU A 211 1.63 -13.05 4.40
N PHE A 212 0.35 -13.40 4.32
CA PHE A 212 -0.74 -12.51 4.68
C PHE A 212 -0.87 -12.38 6.19
N HIS A 213 -1.02 -11.14 6.64
CA HIS A 213 -1.40 -10.79 8.00
C HIS A 213 -2.68 -9.96 7.97
N ALA A 214 -3.68 -10.37 8.76
CA ALA A 214 -5.05 -9.85 8.67
C ALA A 214 -5.20 -8.36 8.98
N THR A 215 -4.28 -7.80 9.77
CA THR A 215 -4.30 -6.41 10.22
C THR A 215 -2.87 -5.87 10.32
N LYS A 216 -2.69 -4.69 10.94
CA LYS A 216 -1.36 -4.14 11.17
C LYS A 216 -0.52 -5.07 12.05
N TYR A 217 0.76 -5.20 11.72
CA TYR A 217 1.74 -5.79 12.63
C TYR A 217 1.78 -5.04 13.95
N ALA A 218 1.92 -5.75 15.07
CA ALA A 218 1.70 -5.17 16.40
C ALA A 218 2.63 -3.97 16.72
N ALA A 219 3.88 -4.00 16.23
CA ALA A 219 4.85 -2.93 16.41
C ALA A 219 4.55 -1.65 15.59
N LEU A 220 3.62 -1.73 14.63
CA LEU A 220 3.27 -0.61 13.77
C LEU A 220 2.18 0.26 14.39
N THR A 221 2.19 1.52 14.01
CA THR A 221 1.11 2.47 14.24
C THR A 221 0.08 2.40 13.10
N TRP A 222 -1.14 2.89 13.32
CA TRP A 222 -2.14 2.99 12.26
C TRP A 222 -1.72 3.91 11.10
N PRO A 223 -1.08 5.06 11.33
CA PRO A 223 -0.47 5.87 10.27
C PRO A 223 0.49 5.08 9.37
N GLU A 224 1.40 4.29 9.96
CA GLU A 224 2.34 3.45 9.19
C GLU A 224 1.59 2.41 8.34
N TYR A 225 0.59 1.75 8.91
CA TYR A 225 -0.26 0.79 8.20
C TYR A 225 -0.96 1.40 6.98
N TYR A 226 -1.65 2.55 7.14
CA TYR A 226 -2.33 3.20 6.02
C TYR A 226 -1.37 3.83 5.02
N THR A 227 -0.17 4.25 5.46
CA THR A 227 0.88 4.71 4.54
C THR A 227 1.26 3.61 3.56
N VAL A 228 1.53 2.39 4.06
CA VAL A 228 1.84 1.24 3.20
C VAL A 228 0.71 0.96 2.22
N LYS A 229 -0.55 0.90 2.68
CA LYS A 229 -1.71 0.67 1.82
C LYS A 229 -1.86 1.72 0.72
N LEU A 230 -1.82 3.00 1.08
CA LEU A 230 -2.02 4.11 0.13
C LEU A 230 -0.88 4.15 -0.89
N LEU A 231 0.37 3.99 -0.45
CA LEU A 231 1.50 3.93 -1.39
C LEU A 231 1.41 2.69 -2.27
N TRP A 232 0.95 1.54 -1.77
CA TRP A 232 0.79 0.35 -2.61
C TRP A 232 -0.26 0.55 -3.71
N TRP A 233 -1.37 1.22 -3.38
CA TRP A 233 -2.46 1.47 -4.33
C TRP A 233 -2.15 2.58 -5.33
N PHE A 234 -1.52 3.67 -4.90
CA PHE A 234 -1.39 4.89 -5.72
C PHE A 234 0.04 5.19 -6.18
N ALA A 235 1.06 4.65 -5.51
CA ALA A 235 2.46 4.90 -5.81
C ALA A 235 3.34 3.64 -5.60
N PRO A 236 3.03 2.50 -6.26
CA PRO A 236 3.76 1.24 -6.05
C PRO A 236 5.26 1.40 -6.31
N ASP A 237 5.66 2.23 -7.28
CA ASP A 237 7.06 2.49 -7.63
C ASP A 237 7.83 3.09 -6.43
N MET A 238 7.20 4.01 -5.71
CA MET A 238 7.79 4.68 -4.54
C MET A 238 7.86 3.75 -3.34
N LEU A 239 6.81 2.93 -3.13
CA LEU A 239 6.80 1.92 -2.08
C LEU A 239 7.88 0.86 -2.29
N LEU A 240 7.94 0.29 -3.50
CA LEU A 240 8.88 -0.79 -3.81
C LEU A 240 10.32 -0.29 -3.77
N ALA A 241 10.62 0.90 -4.30
CA ALA A 241 11.96 1.48 -4.20
C ALA A 241 12.40 1.68 -2.74
N THR A 242 11.48 2.10 -1.86
CA THR A 242 11.76 2.23 -0.42
C THR A 242 11.94 0.86 0.23
N ALA A 243 11.08 -0.11 -0.08
CA ALA A 243 11.15 -1.46 0.44
C ALA A 243 12.45 -2.18 0.01
N GLU A 244 12.88 -2.03 -1.23
CA GLU A 244 14.14 -2.60 -1.74
C GLU A 244 15.35 -2.04 -1.01
N SER A 245 15.40 -0.72 -0.82
CA SER A 245 16.46 -0.04 -0.08
C SER A 245 16.55 -0.56 1.36
N GLU A 246 15.42 -0.69 2.05
CA GLU A 246 15.39 -1.14 3.44
C GLU A 246 15.61 -2.65 3.57
N ALA A 247 15.12 -3.46 2.62
CA ALA A 247 15.38 -4.90 2.59
C ALA A 247 16.87 -5.22 2.43
N ALA A 248 17.62 -4.39 1.69
CA ALA A 248 19.07 -4.53 1.56
C ALA A 248 19.83 -4.31 2.88
N ASN A 249 19.23 -3.59 3.83
CA ASN A 249 19.80 -3.30 5.14
C ASN A 249 19.38 -4.30 6.23
N VAL A 250 18.60 -5.34 5.89
CA VAL A 250 18.18 -6.36 6.86
C VAL A 250 19.38 -7.26 7.22
N PRO A 251 19.79 -7.33 8.50
CA PRO A 251 20.92 -8.15 8.90
C PRO A 251 20.61 -9.65 8.86
N ASN A 252 21.67 -10.47 8.91
CA ASN A 252 21.53 -11.93 8.90
C ASN A 252 20.77 -12.46 10.11
N GLU A 253 21.04 -11.87 11.27
CA GLU A 253 20.44 -12.15 12.57
C GLU A 253 19.86 -10.84 13.10
N PRO A 254 18.56 -10.59 12.89
CA PRO A 254 17.90 -9.38 13.36
C PRO A 254 17.93 -9.25 14.88
N GLN A 255 18.16 -8.03 15.34
CA GLN A 255 18.12 -7.67 16.76
C GLN A 255 16.86 -6.87 17.08
N SER A 256 16.65 -6.54 18.36
CA SER A 256 15.49 -5.73 18.81
C SER A 256 15.40 -4.38 18.10
N VAL A 257 16.54 -3.80 17.69
CA VAL A 257 16.58 -2.54 16.92
C VAL A 257 16.02 -2.67 15.50
N ASP A 258 15.95 -3.89 14.94
CA ASP A 258 15.45 -4.15 13.58
C ASP A 258 13.95 -4.42 13.53
N VAL A 259 13.29 -4.49 14.69
CA VAL A 259 11.88 -4.86 14.84
C VAL A 259 10.97 -3.98 14.01
N ILE A 260 11.16 -2.65 14.03
CA ILE A 260 10.34 -1.73 13.25
C ILE A 260 10.56 -1.94 11.76
N ARG A 261 11.82 -2.02 11.31
CA ARG A 261 12.15 -2.28 9.90
C ARG A 261 11.49 -3.56 9.40
N LEU A 262 11.66 -4.66 10.14
CA LEU A 262 11.04 -5.94 9.78
C LEU A 262 9.52 -5.88 9.82
N SER A 263 8.91 -5.17 10.76
CA SER A 263 7.45 -5.04 10.84
C SER A 263 6.89 -4.25 9.66
N ILE A 264 7.54 -3.15 9.25
CA ILE A 264 7.12 -2.37 8.08
C ILE A 264 7.30 -3.19 6.80
N LEU A 265 8.45 -3.84 6.61
CA LEU A 265 8.68 -4.71 5.45
C LEU A 265 7.68 -5.87 5.41
N SER A 266 7.36 -6.45 6.57
CA SER A 266 6.34 -7.50 6.69
C SER A 266 4.95 -6.99 6.33
N GLN A 267 4.59 -5.76 6.73
CA GLN A 267 3.34 -5.12 6.35
C GLN A 267 3.24 -4.92 4.83
N ILE A 268 4.31 -4.44 4.20
CA ILE A 268 4.40 -4.28 2.75
C ILE A 268 4.17 -5.62 2.05
N VAL A 269 4.87 -6.67 2.47
CA VAL A 269 4.70 -8.02 1.92
C VAL A 269 3.27 -8.53 2.15
N SER A 270 2.67 -8.27 3.32
CA SER A 270 1.29 -8.66 3.61
C SER A 270 0.30 -8.02 2.64
N ASP A 271 0.35 -6.69 2.45
CA ASP A 271 -0.59 -5.98 1.57
C ASP A 271 -0.41 -6.37 0.08
N ILE A 272 0.84 -6.58 -0.34
CA ILE A 272 1.12 -7.13 -1.67
C ILE A 272 0.56 -8.55 -1.79
N SER A 273 0.73 -9.40 -0.77
CA SER A 273 0.27 -10.80 -0.79
C SER A 273 -1.25 -10.90 -0.94
N LEU A 274 -1.97 -9.97 -0.31
CA LEU A 274 -3.42 -9.86 -0.42
C LEU A 274 -3.82 -9.45 -1.85
N SER A 275 -3.12 -8.46 -2.40
CA SER A 275 -3.38 -7.99 -3.76
C SER A 275 -3.11 -9.09 -4.80
N VAL A 276 -2.01 -9.83 -4.66
CA VAL A 276 -1.69 -10.98 -5.52
C VAL A 276 -2.81 -12.02 -5.50
N GLN A 277 -3.44 -12.25 -4.34
CA GLN A 277 -4.52 -13.23 -4.21
C GLN A 277 -5.86 -12.77 -4.80
N PHE A 278 -6.21 -11.50 -4.62
CA PHE A 278 -7.56 -11.01 -4.91
C PHE A 278 -7.63 -10.10 -6.14
N ASP A 279 -6.89 -8.98 -6.14
CA ASP A 279 -7.02 -7.97 -7.19
C ASP A 279 -5.75 -7.13 -7.37
N ILE A 280 -4.71 -7.73 -7.95
CA ILE A 280 -3.49 -6.99 -8.32
C ILE A 280 -3.65 -6.35 -9.70
N SER A 281 -3.38 -5.05 -9.78
CA SER A 281 -3.40 -4.32 -11.06
C SER A 281 -2.22 -4.72 -11.96
N LYS A 282 -2.37 -4.47 -13.27
CA LYS A 282 -1.28 -4.67 -14.23
C LYS A 282 -0.03 -3.86 -13.84
N LEU A 283 -0.21 -2.60 -13.44
CA LEU A 283 0.88 -1.71 -13.03
C LEU A 283 1.66 -2.33 -11.85
N GLN A 284 0.98 -2.67 -10.76
CA GLN A 284 1.59 -3.27 -9.58
C GLN A 284 2.34 -4.57 -9.90
N ARG A 285 1.72 -5.47 -10.68
CA ARG A 285 2.34 -6.73 -11.09
C ARG A 285 3.60 -6.50 -11.92
N ASP A 286 3.52 -5.63 -12.92
CA ASP A 286 4.65 -5.35 -13.82
C ASP A 286 5.83 -4.75 -13.03
N ARG A 287 5.55 -3.95 -11.99
CA ARG A 287 6.55 -3.40 -11.08
C ARG A 287 7.19 -4.42 -10.15
N LEU A 288 6.40 -5.32 -9.59
CA LEU A 288 6.93 -6.46 -8.83
C LEU A 288 7.86 -7.31 -9.69
N MET A 289 7.48 -7.62 -10.93
CA MET A 289 8.31 -8.43 -11.82
C MET A 289 9.65 -7.78 -12.19
N SER A 290 9.72 -6.44 -12.16
CA SER A 290 10.95 -5.67 -12.38
C SER A 290 11.75 -5.37 -11.11
N SER A 291 11.29 -5.84 -9.94
CA SER A 291 11.95 -5.60 -8.65
C SER A 291 13.35 -6.21 -8.60
N ASN A 292 14.28 -5.53 -7.95
CA ASN A 292 15.61 -6.05 -7.65
C ASN A 292 15.62 -6.96 -6.41
N ASN A 293 14.60 -6.86 -5.56
CA ASN A 293 14.42 -7.76 -4.44
C ASN A 293 13.77 -9.08 -4.89
N GLY A 294 14.39 -10.21 -4.52
CA GLY A 294 13.96 -11.54 -4.93
C GLY A 294 12.57 -11.93 -4.43
N LEU A 295 12.18 -11.52 -3.22
CA LEU A 295 10.86 -11.79 -2.66
C LEU A 295 9.76 -11.05 -3.42
N LEU A 296 9.95 -9.75 -3.64
CA LEU A 296 9.01 -8.92 -4.39
C LEU A 296 8.89 -9.42 -5.84
N GLN A 297 10.00 -9.80 -6.47
CA GLN A 297 10.00 -10.40 -7.81
C GLN A 297 9.25 -11.74 -7.85
N TRP A 298 9.47 -12.59 -6.85
CA TRP A 298 8.75 -13.85 -6.69
C TRP A 298 7.24 -13.64 -6.53
N MET A 299 6.81 -12.62 -5.75
CA MET A 299 5.39 -12.26 -5.65
C MET A 299 4.81 -11.79 -6.98
N GLY A 300 5.59 -11.05 -7.78
CA GLY A 300 5.24 -10.67 -9.14
C GLY A 300 5.03 -11.87 -10.08
N LEU A 301 5.90 -12.89 -10.00
CA LEU A 301 5.75 -14.13 -10.76
C LEU A 301 4.52 -14.94 -10.32
N ASN A 302 4.20 -14.99 -9.03
CA ASN A 302 2.97 -15.61 -8.55
C ASN A 302 1.72 -14.85 -9.03
N ALA A 303 1.75 -13.52 -9.06
CA ALA A 303 0.68 -12.72 -9.64
C ALA A 303 0.52 -12.94 -11.15
N LEU A 304 1.62 -13.18 -11.87
CA LEU A 304 1.59 -13.54 -13.28
C LEU A 304 0.98 -14.94 -13.49
N GLU A 305 1.41 -15.93 -12.71
CA GLU A 305 0.88 -17.30 -12.76
C GLU A 305 -0.64 -17.33 -12.60
N ARG A 306 -1.19 -16.60 -11.63
CA ARG A 306 -2.65 -16.55 -11.39
C ARG A 306 -3.44 -16.01 -12.58
N GLN A 307 -2.82 -15.29 -13.51
CA GLN A 307 -3.50 -14.86 -14.74
C GLN A 307 -3.78 -16.03 -15.67
N LEU A 308 -3.03 -17.15 -15.59
CA LEU A 308 -3.25 -18.33 -16.42
C LEU A 308 -4.67 -18.88 -16.27
N GLU A 309 -5.27 -18.72 -15.09
CA GLU A 309 -6.62 -19.19 -14.76
C GLU A 309 -7.72 -18.25 -15.29
N LYS A 310 -7.37 -17.06 -15.79
CA LYS A 310 -8.33 -16.13 -16.39
C LYS A 310 -8.54 -16.43 -17.89
N PRO A 311 -9.70 -16.08 -18.45
CA PRO A 311 -9.92 -16.18 -19.90
C PRO A 311 -8.85 -15.41 -20.70
N GLY A 312 -8.21 -16.06 -21.66
CA GLY A 312 -7.09 -15.47 -22.43
C GLY A 312 -5.78 -15.33 -21.64
N GLY A 313 -5.72 -15.86 -20.42
CA GLY A 313 -4.61 -15.76 -19.48
C GLY A 313 -3.27 -16.22 -20.04
N LEU A 314 -3.24 -17.37 -20.73
CA LEU A 314 -2.04 -17.92 -21.33
C LEU A 314 -1.37 -16.91 -22.29
N SER A 315 -2.12 -16.32 -23.22
CA SER A 315 -1.57 -15.35 -24.17
C SER A 315 -1.01 -14.11 -23.46
N ALA A 316 -1.72 -13.61 -22.44
CA ALA A 316 -1.27 -12.47 -21.66
C ALA A 316 0.01 -12.77 -20.86
N VAL A 317 0.10 -13.97 -20.29
CA VAL A 317 1.29 -14.43 -19.54
C VAL A 317 2.50 -14.58 -20.46
N LEU A 318 2.33 -15.21 -21.63
CA LEU A 318 3.41 -15.36 -22.60
C LEU A 318 3.89 -13.99 -23.13
N GLN A 319 2.96 -13.05 -23.36
CA GLN A 319 3.31 -11.69 -23.73
C GLN A 319 4.12 -10.99 -22.63
N SER A 320 3.71 -11.08 -21.36
CA SER A 320 4.49 -10.51 -20.25
C SER A 320 5.85 -11.18 -20.08
N ALA A 321 5.92 -12.52 -20.17
CA ALA A 321 7.16 -13.28 -20.04
C ALA A 321 8.15 -12.96 -21.17
N SER A 322 7.67 -12.52 -22.34
CA SER A 322 8.53 -12.08 -23.45
C SER A 322 9.38 -10.83 -23.14
N ALA A 323 9.05 -10.08 -22.07
CA ALA A 323 9.86 -8.96 -21.60
C ALA A 323 11.07 -9.40 -20.77
N PHE A 324 11.05 -10.63 -20.23
CA PHE A 324 12.18 -11.15 -19.46
C PHE A 324 13.37 -11.45 -20.37
N ALA A 325 14.57 -11.27 -19.81
CA ALA A 325 15.78 -11.79 -20.41
C ALA A 325 15.69 -13.32 -20.50
N TYR A 326 16.50 -13.87 -21.40
CA TYR A 326 16.35 -15.25 -21.85
C TYR A 326 16.42 -16.28 -20.70
N PRO A 327 17.43 -16.24 -19.79
CA PRO A 327 17.52 -17.21 -18.69
C PRO A 327 16.34 -17.12 -17.71
N GLU A 328 15.85 -15.91 -17.42
CA GLU A 328 14.72 -15.68 -16.52
C GLU A 328 13.42 -16.17 -17.14
N ARG A 329 13.23 -15.95 -18.45
CA ARG A 329 12.08 -16.43 -19.19
C ARG A 329 11.96 -17.94 -19.16
N VAL A 330 13.07 -18.64 -19.46
CA VAL A 330 13.14 -20.10 -19.42
C VAL A 330 12.84 -20.61 -18.01
N SER A 331 13.41 -19.99 -16.99
CA SER A 331 13.18 -20.37 -15.59
C SER A 331 11.72 -20.16 -15.16
N ALA A 332 11.11 -19.03 -15.56
CA ALA A 332 9.72 -18.72 -15.25
C ALA A 332 8.76 -19.71 -15.95
N LEU A 333 9.00 -20.02 -17.22
CA LEU A 333 8.23 -21.01 -17.97
C LEU A 333 8.34 -22.39 -17.32
N GLY A 334 9.55 -22.84 -16.98
CA GLY A 334 9.75 -24.12 -16.29
C GLY A 334 9.02 -24.20 -14.95
N TRP A 335 9.09 -23.15 -14.15
CA TRP A 335 8.37 -23.06 -12.88
C TRP A 335 6.83 -23.12 -13.07
N MET A 336 6.27 -22.41 -14.06
CA MET A 336 4.83 -22.47 -14.35
C MET A 336 4.40 -23.84 -14.90
N ILE A 337 5.22 -24.49 -15.73
CA ILE A 337 4.97 -25.85 -16.24
C ILE A 337 4.87 -26.83 -15.07
N HIS A 338 5.81 -26.78 -14.13
CA HIS A 338 5.78 -27.63 -12.94
C HIS A 338 4.46 -27.48 -12.17
N ARG A 339 3.97 -26.25 -11.98
CA ARG A 339 2.73 -25.97 -11.23
C ARG A 339 1.44 -26.27 -11.99
N ALA A 340 1.49 -26.27 -13.32
CA ALA A 340 0.38 -26.71 -14.16
C ALA A 340 0.36 -28.24 -14.34
N SER A 341 1.50 -28.92 -14.10
CA SER A 341 1.62 -30.36 -14.29
C SER A 341 0.69 -31.16 -13.37
N GLY A 342 0.13 -32.25 -13.88
CA GLY A 342 -0.72 -33.15 -13.11
C GLY A 342 -2.12 -32.61 -12.75
N ASN A 343 -2.46 -31.37 -13.12
CA ASN A 343 -3.81 -30.82 -12.94
C ASN A 343 -4.61 -30.92 -14.24
N ALA A 344 -5.65 -31.76 -14.24
CA ALA A 344 -6.52 -31.98 -15.40
C ALA A 344 -7.23 -30.70 -15.89
N GLU A 345 -7.56 -29.79 -14.99
CA GLU A 345 -8.20 -28.51 -15.32
C GLU A 345 -7.22 -27.55 -16.03
N LYS A 346 -5.92 -27.74 -15.83
CA LYS A 346 -4.85 -26.93 -16.42
C LYS A 346 -4.21 -27.57 -17.66
N ALA A 347 -4.81 -28.62 -18.22
CA ALA A 347 -4.20 -29.38 -19.32
C ALA A 347 -3.85 -28.52 -20.56
N GLU A 348 -4.74 -27.61 -20.97
CA GLU A 348 -4.48 -26.71 -22.11
C GLU A 348 -3.45 -25.63 -21.78
N ILE A 349 -3.47 -25.11 -20.55
CA ILE A 349 -2.44 -24.18 -20.04
C ILE A 349 -1.07 -24.87 -20.08
N TYR A 350 -0.98 -26.09 -19.56
CA TYR A 350 0.24 -26.90 -19.55
C TYR A 350 0.80 -27.09 -20.94
N LYS A 351 -0.01 -27.57 -21.90
CA LYS A 351 0.42 -27.76 -23.30
C LYS A 351 0.93 -26.45 -23.92
N GLY A 352 0.21 -25.35 -23.67
CA GLY A 352 0.59 -24.03 -24.18
C GLY A 352 1.93 -23.53 -23.62
N LEU A 353 2.17 -23.74 -22.33
CA LEU A 353 3.44 -23.38 -21.68
C LEU A 353 4.61 -24.24 -22.20
N VAL A 354 4.40 -25.55 -22.39
CA VAL A 354 5.40 -26.45 -22.97
C VAL A 354 5.73 -26.05 -24.41
N ALA A 355 4.73 -25.72 -25.23
CA ALA A 355 4.95 -25.22 -26.59
C ALA A 355 5.78 -23.92 -26.58
N ALA A 356 5.41 -22.95 -25.74
CA ALA A 356 6.14 -21.69 -25.62
C ALA A 356 7.59 -21.88 -25.13
N LEU A 357 7.84 -22.84 -24.24
CA LEU A 357 9.19 -23.22 -23.84
C LEU A 357 9.99 -23.75 -25.03
N HIS A 358 9.43 -24.66 -25.82
CA HIS A 358 10.12 -25.22 -26.99
C HIS A 358 10.41 -24.19 -28.09
N GLU A 359 9.55 -23.18 -28.24
CA GLU A 359 9.77 -22.04 -29.13
C GLU A 359 10.85 -21.08 -28.60
N THR A 360 10.98 -20.96 -27.28
CA THR A 360 11.97 -20.10 -26.64
C THR A 360 13.38 -20.71 -26.71
N LEU A 361 13.49 -22.04 -26.55
CA LEU A 361 14.79 -22.73 -26.50
C LEU A 361 15.50 -22.77 -27.86
N PRO A 362 16.84 -22.60 -27.90
CA PRO A 362 17.62 -22.71 -29.12
C PRO A 362 17.61 -24.13 -29.71
N SER A 363 18.04 -24.24 -30.96
CA SER A 363 18.19 -25.55 -31.64
C SER A 363 19.24 -26.44 -30.99
N THR A 364 20.23 -25.85 -30.32
CA THR A 364 21.26 -26.55 -29.55
C THR A 364 21.39 -25.91 -28.17
N ILE A 365 21.20 -26.72 -27.13
CA ILE A 365 21.17 -26.28 -25.73
C ILE A 365 22.47 -26.70 -25.06
N ALA A 366 23.12 -25.79 -24.33
CA ALA A 366 24.30 -26.11 -23.55
C ALA A 366 23.93 -27.01 -22.34
N THR A 367 24.84 -27.88 -21.89
CA THR A 367 24.55 -28.80 -20.77
C THR A 367 24.22 -28.05 -19.48
N GLU A 368 24.92 -26.94 -19.20
CA GLU A 368 24.66 -26.11 -18.02
C GLU A 368 23.27 -25.46 -18.08
N GLU A 369 22.90 -24.96 -19.25
CA GLU A 369 21.60 -24.35 -19.52
C GLU A 369 20.46 -25.37 -19.39
N PHE A 370 20.67 -26.59 -19.88
CA PHE A 370 19.74 -27.70 -19.68
C PHE A 370 19.59 -28.03 -18.18
N GLY A 371 20.68 -28.01 -17.41
CA GLY A 371 20.66 -28.14 -15.96
C GLY A 371 19.78 -27.09 -15.28
N HIS A 372 19.94 -25.81 -15.66
CA HIS A 372 19.14 -24.71 -15.12
C HIS A 372 17.65 -24.83 -15.46
N LEU A 373 17.32 -25.25 -16.69
CA LEU A 373 15.95 -25.54 -17.09
C LEU A 373 15.33 -26.61 -16.20
N ILE A 374 15.98 -27.75 -16.04
CA ILE A 374 15.48 -28.85 -15.22
C ILE A 374 15.34 -28.39 -13.76
N ASP A 375 16.31 -27.65 -13.23
CA ASP A 375 16.25 -27.16 -11.87
C ASP A 375 15.10 -26.15 -11.63
N SER A 376 14.65 -25.43 -12.65
CA SER A 376 13.48 -24.54 -12.56
C SER A 376 12.14 -25.29 -12.49
N MET A 377 12.14 -26.55 -12.95
CA MET A 377 10.98 -27.45 -12.95
C MET A 377 10.98 -28.40 -11.75
N ARG A 378 12.01 -28.36 -10.90
CA ARG A 378 12.05 -29.10 -9.64
C ARG A 378 11.20 -28.36 -8.61
N GLY A 379 10.28 -29.09 -7.99
CA GLY A 379 9.51 -28.58 -6.86
C GLY A 379 10.39 -28.38 -5.62
N HIS A 380 9.75 -28.01 -4.52
CA HIS A 380 10.42 -27.69 -3.24
C HIS A 380 11.28 -28.81 -2.65
N MET A 381 11.05 -30.06 -3.06
CA MET A 381 11.86 -31.21 -2.61
C MET A 381 13.22 -31.31 -3.33
N HIS A 382 13.48 -30.49 -4.36
CA HIS A 382 14.74 -30.45 -5.12
C HIS A 382 15.18 -31.76 -5.80
N GLU A 383 14.36 -32.81 -5.72
CA GLU A 383 14.67 -34.15 -6.21
C GLU A 383 13.89 -34.49 -7.48
N LEU A 384 14.59 -35.01 -8.49
CA LEU A 384 14.01 -35.51 -9.74
C LEU A 384 13.06 -36.70 -9.53
N ALA A 385 13.30 -37.51 -8.50
CA ALA A 385 12.46 -38.67 -8.17
C ALA A 385 11.02 -38.28 -7.83
N TRP A 386 10.80 -37.03 -7.41
CA TRP A 386 9.49 -36.48 -7.09
C TRP A 386 8.85 -35.70 -8.24
N ALA A 387 9.60 -35.46 -9.32
CA ALA A 387 9.00 -35.00 -10.56
C ALA A 387 8.26 -36.18 -11.21
N GLY A 388 6.95 -36.03 -11.42
CA GLY A 388 6.15 -37.07 -12.06
C GLY A 388 6.66 -37.42 -13.48
N PRO A 389 6.17 -38.51 -14.10
CA PRO A 389 6.61 -38.97 -15.41
C PRO A 389 6.59 -37.90 -16.52
N TRP A 390 5.74 -36.87 -16.35
CA TRP A 390 5.60 -35.72 -17.24
C TRP A 390 6.92 -34.99 -17.52
N LEU A 391 7.80 -34.80 -16.51
CA LEU A 391 9.03 -34.03 -16.70
C LEU A 391 9.94 -34.73 -17.71
N PHE A 392 10.01 -36.06 -17.62
CA PHE A 392 10.80 -36.85 -18.54
C PHE A 392 10.14 -36.99 -19.91
N GLN A 393 8.83 -37.26 -19.96
CA GLN A 393 8.10 -37.53 -21.19
C GLN A 393 7.91 -36.28 -22.05
N ASP A 394 7.53 -35.16 -21.43
CA ASP A 394 7.07 -33.97 -22.14
C ASP A 394 8.17 -32.91 -22.30
N VAL A 395 9.22 -32.95 -21.48
CA VAL A 395 10.30 -31.95 -21.50
C VAL A 395 11.66 -32.56 -21.82
N VAL A 396 12.15 -33.51 -21.01
CA VAL A 396 13.52 -34.05 -21.17
C VAL A 396 13.67 -34.81 -22.49
N PHE A 397 12.78 -35.76 -22.77
CA PHE A 397 12.90 -36.63 -23.94
C PHE A 397 12.82 -35.86 -25.28
N PRO A 398 11.91 -34.88 -25.46
CA PRO A 398 11.90 -34.04 -26.66
C PRO A 398 13.16 -33.17 -26.84
N LEU A 399 13.86 -32.85 -25.75
CA LEU A 399 15.06 -32.00 -25.76
C LEU A 399 16.39 -32.77 -25.84
N ASP A 400 16.41 -34.08 -25.56
CA ASP A 400 17.65 -34.88 -25.54
C ASP A 400 18.43 -34.82 -26.87
N ARG A 401 17.72 -34.72 -28.00
CA ARG A 401 18.34 -34.55 -29.33
C ARG A 401 18.93 -33.17 -29.59
N ARG A 402 18.60 -32.17 -28.77
CA ARG A 402 19.06 -30.77 -28.88
C ARG A 402 20.23 -30.46 -27.94
N VAL A 403 20.54 -31.31 -26.96
CA VAL A 403 21.66 -31.08 -26.04
C VAL A 403 22.98 -31.37 -26.78
N GLY A 404 23.92 -30.42 -26.76
CA GLY A 404 25.22 -30.54 -27.44
C GLY A 404 26.05 -31.77 -26.96
N PRO A 405 27.08 -32.18 -27.73
CA PRO A 405 27.89 -33.35 -27.40
C PRO A 405 28.49 -33.24 -26.00
N ARG A 406 28.18 -34.22 -25.16
CA ARG A 406 28.59 -34.31 -23.75
C ARG A 406 30.11 -34.26 -23.63
N ALA A 407 30.66 -33.19 -23.05
CA ALA A 407 31.97 -33.27 -22.44
C ALA A 407 31.84 -34.12 -21.16
N GLY A 408 32.22 -35.40 -21.24
CA GLY A 408 32.59 -36.28 -20.14
C GLY A 408 31.69 -36.32 -18.89
N THR A 409 31.00 -37.47 -18.71
CA THR A 409 30.50 -38.01 -17.43
C THR A 409 29.47 -37.20 -16.64
N ASP A 410 28.19 -37.60 -16.73
CA ASP A 410 27.34 -38.00 -15.56
C ASP A 410 25.83 -38.13 -15.85
N VAL A 411 25.37 -38.09 -17.10
CA VAL A 411 23.94 -38.41 -17.38
C VAL A 411 23.65 -39.92 -17.26
N GLY A 412 24.68 -40.77 -17.23
CA GLY A 412 24.55 -42.20 -16.95
C GLY A 412 24.08 -42.52 -15.52
N LYS A 413 24.09 -41.56 -14.59
CA LYS A 413 23.58 -41.76 -13.22
C LYS A 413 22.15 -41.28 -13.02
N ALA A 414 21.66 -40.32 -13.82
CA ALA A 414 20.27 -39.83 -13.69
C ALA A 414 19.23 -40.78 -14.31
N ALA A 415 19.65 -41.65 -15.26
CA ALA A 415 18.79 -42.68 -15.83
C ALA A 415 19.04 -44.09 -15.24
N SER A 416 20.01 -44.23 -14.34
CA SER A 416 20.39 -45.51 -13.69
C SER A 416 19.99 -45.58 -12.21
N ALA A 417 19.35 -44.54 -11.66
CA ALA A 417 18.75 -44.57 -10.34
C ALA A 417 17.22 -44.63 -10.49
N VAL A 418 16.77 -45.78 -10.99
CA VAL A 418 15.43 -46.32 -10.71
C VAL A 418 15.57 -47.26 -9.53
#